data_AF-A0ABD7L9D3-F1
#
_entry.id   AF-A0ABD7L9D3-F1
#
_cell.length_a   1.000
_cell.length_b   1.000
_cell.length_c   1.000
_cell.angle_alpha   90.00
_cell.angle_beta   90.00
_cell.angle_gamma   90.00
#
_symmetry.space_group_name_H-M   'P 1'
#
loop_
_entity.id
_entity.type
_entity.pdbx_description
1 polymer ?
#
loop_
_entity_poly.entity_id
_entity_poly.type
_entity_poly.pdbx_seq_one_letter_code
_entity_poly.pdbx_strand_id
1 'polypeptide(L)' 'MNAQSLSGMLRAQELLLVSMVRALPVDARGALVDLFTEQIAFAEQAGLESRADRDVHDAFVAHARNLLIRLESLA' A
#
# COMPACT_ATOMS: atom_id res chain seq x y z
N MET A 1 1.16 17.66 -14.40
CA MET A 1 2.00 16.45 -14.43
C MET A 1 1.32 15.43 -15.33
N ASN A 2 2.03 14.75 -16.24
CA ASN A 2 1.39 13.74 -17.11
C ASN A 2 1.29 12.37 -16.41
N ALA A 3 0.40 11.50 -16.90
CA ALA A 3 0.14 10.19 -16.29
C ALA A 3 1.41 9.32 -16.21
N GLN A 4 2.31 9.43 -17.19
CA GLN A 4 3.59 8.70 -17.22
C GLN A 4 4.53 9.14 -16.08
N SER A 5 4.65 10.44 -15.82
CA SER A 5 5.48 10.97 -14.74
C SER A 5 4.91 10.61 -13.37
N LEU A 6 3.57 10.62 -13.23
CA LEU A 6 2.89 10.17 -12.01
C LEU A 6 3.14 8.68 -11.74
N SER A 7 2.99 7.83 -12.75
CA SER A 7 3.26 6.40 -12.64
C SER A 7 4.71 6.12 -12.25
N GLY A 8 5.67 6.82 -12.87
CA GLY A 8 7.09 6.72 -12.50
C GLY A 8 7.38 7.11 -11.06
N MET A 9 6.71 8.16 -10.55
CA MET A 9 6.86 8.61 -9.16
C MET A 9 6.28 7.58 -8.17
N LEU A 10 5.08 7.07 -8.41
CA LEU A 10 4.47 6.02 -7.59
C LEU A 10 5.36 4.77 -7.53
N ARG A 11 5.91 4.38 -8.68
CA ARG A 11 6.85 3.25 -8.74
C ARG A 11 8.13 3.51 -7.95
N ALA A 12 8.69 4.71 -8.01
CA ALA A 12 9.86 5.07 -7.23
C ALA A 12 9.57 5.03 -5.72
N GLN A 13 8.39 5.49 -5.30
CA GLN A 13 7.93 5.42 -3.91
C GLN A 13 7.76 3.97 -3.42
N GLU A 14 7.15 3.09 -4.22
CA GLU A 14 7.06 1.65 -3.92
C GLU A 14 8.44 1.05 -3.69
N LEU A 15 9.41 1.34 -4.57
CA LEU A 15 10.76 0.82 -4.48
C LEU A 15 11.50 1.34 -3.24
N LEU A 16 11.32 2.62 -2.90
CA LEU A 16 11.87 3.21 -1.69
C LEU A 16 11.30 2.53 -0.44
N LEU A 17 9.98 2.36 -0.35
CA LEU A 17 9.32 1.68 0.77
C LEU A 17 9.85 0.25 0.93
N VAL A 18 9.91 -0.53 -0.14
CA VAL A 18 10.46 -1.89 -0.12
C VAL A 18 11.92 -1.89 0.34
N SER A 19 12.74 -0.92 -0.08
CA SER A 19 14.13 -0.82 0.35
C SER A 19 14.27 -0.54 1.84
N MET A 20 13.40 0.32 2.40
CA MET A 20 13.36 0.65 3.81
C MET A 20 12.93 -0.58 4.64
N VAL A 21 11.89 -1.30 4.22
CA VAL A 21 11.42 -2.50 4.92
C VAL A 21 12.48 -3.60 4.92
N ARG A 22 13.22 -3.80 3.82
CA ARG A 22 14.35 -4.75 3.78
C ARG A 22 15.49 -4.42 4.73
N ALA A 23 15.65 -3.15 5.10
CA ALA A 23 16.67 -2.73 6.06
C ALA A 23 16.26 -3.00 7.53
N LEU A 24 15.00 -3.36 7.78
CA LEU A 24 14.51 -3.66 9.12
C LEU A 24 14.92 -5.08 9.57
N PRO A 25 15.03 -5.32 10.89
CA PRO A 25 15.05 -6.65 11.48
C PRO A 25 13.85 -7.51 11.04
N VAL A 26 14.01 -8.83 10.94
CA VAL A 26 12.97 -9.74 10.40
C VAL A 26 11.68 -9.68 11.24
N ASP A 27 11.79 -9.62 12.56
CA ASP A 27 10.68 -9.45 13.49
C ASP A 27 9.92 -8.13 13.25
N ALA A 28 10.63 -7.04 12.98
CA ALA A 28 10.02 -5.76 12.65
C ALA A 28 9.32 -5.75 11.28
N ARG A 29 9.76 -6.59 10.32
CA ARG A 29 9.07 -6.74 9.03
C ARG A 29 7.73 -7.45 9.20
N GLY A 30 7.70 -8.53 9.98
CA GLY A 30 6.47 -9.26 10.31
C GLY A 30 5.44 -8.35 10.98
N ALA A 31 5.86 -7.61 12.02
CA ALA A 31 4.97 -6.65 12.69
C ALA A 31 4.44 -5.55 11.76
N LEU A 32 5.22 -5.13 10.76
CA LEU A 32 4.79 -4.15 9.77
C LEU A 32 3.76 -4.73 8.80
N VAL A 33 3.92 -5.99 8.38
CA VAL A 33 2.94 -6.72 7.56
C VAL A 33 1.60 -6.84 8.31
N ASP A 34 1.64 -7.22 9.59
CA ASP A 34 0.44 -7.34 10.42
C ASP A 34 -0.28 -5.99 10.54
N LEU A 35 0.44 -4.92 10.90
CA LEU A 35 -0.12 -3.57 11.00
C LEU A 35 -0.72 -3.10 9.66
N PHE A 36 -0.04 -3.36 8.55
CA PHE A 36 -0.49 -2.95 7.24
C PHE A 36 -1.76 -3.71 6.81
N THR A 37 -1.86 -4.98 7.20
CA THR A 37 -3.05 -5.81 7.00
C THR A 37 -4.26 -5.25 7.75
N GLU A 38 -4.08 -4.88 9.01
CA GLU A 38 -5.15 -4.26 9.83
C GLU A 38 -5.62 -2.92 9.24
N GLN A 39 -4.70 -2.10 8.74
CA GLN A 39 -5.04 -0.80 8.13
C GLN A 39 -5.83 -0.97 6.83
N ILE A 40 -5.49 -1.97 6.01
CA ILE A 40 -6.25 -2.28 4.80
C ILE A 40 -7.67 -2.74 5.16
N ALA A 41 -7.79 -3.66 6.14
CA ALA A 41 -9.09 -4.13 6.60
C ALA A 41 -9.97 -2.99 7.16
N PHE A 42 -9.37 -2.02 7.86
CA PHE A 42 -10.06 -0.82 8.32
C PHE A 42 -10.50 0.07 7.15
N ALA A 43 -9.61 0.30 6.17
CA ALA A 43 -9.94 1.11 5.00
C ALA A 43 -11.12 0.50 4.22
N GLU A 44 -11.12 -0.82 4.00
CA GLU A 44 -12.20 -1.53 3.29
C GLU A 44 -13.59 -1.39 3.96
N GLN A 45 -13.63 -1.11 5.25
CA GLN A 45 -14.87 -0.90 6.01
C GLN A 45 -15.34 0.56 5.99
N ALA A 46 -14.54 1.49 5.45
CA ALA A 46 -14.88 2.90 5.41
C ALA A 46 -16.09 3.13 4.48
N GLY A 47 -17.23 3.49 5.06
CA GLY A 47 -18.44 3.82 4.32
C GLY A 47 -18.28 5.12 3.55
N LEU A 48 -18.17 5.05 2.22
CA LEU A 48 -18.02 6.21 1.35
C LEU A 48 -19.34 6.64 0.72
N GLU A 49 -19.70 7.91 0.94
CA GLU A 49 -21.00 8.47 0.60
C GLU A 49 -21.15 8.80 -0.91
N SER A 50 -20.07 9.19 -1.58
CA SER A 50 -20.06 9.57 -3.01
C SER A 50 -19.50 8.49 -3.93
N ARG A 51 -20.02 8.42 -5.17
CA ARG A 51 -19.54 7.48 -6.19
C ARG A 51 -18.10 7.77 -6.64
N ALA A 52 -17.73 9.04 -6.80
CA ALA A 52 -16.37 9.41 -7.18
C ALA A 52 -15.37 9.02 -6.06
N ASP A 53 -15.80 9.14 -4.81
CA ASP A 53 -14.98 8.77 -3.66
C ASP A 53 -14.81 7.24 -3.57
N ARG A 54 -15.84 6.47 -3.97
CA ARG A 54 -15.75 5.01 -4.11
C ARG A 54 -14.73 4.57 -5.16
N ASP A 55 -14.75 5.15 -6.37
CA ASP A 55 -13.81 4.74 -7.42
C ASP A 55 -12.35 5.03 -7.02
N VAL A 56 -12.10 6.17 -6.36
CA VAL A 56 -10.77 6.52 -5.83
C VAL A 56 -10.37 5.60 -4.69
N HIS A 57 -11.31 5.26 -3.81
CA HIS A 57 -11.07 4.34 -2.71
C HIS A 57 -10.75 2.92 -3.17
N ASP A 58 -11.51 2.40 -4.12
CA ASP A 58 -11.27 1.07 -4.69
C ASP A 58 -9.88 1.00 -5.33
N ALA A 59 -9.47 2.06 -6.03
CA ALA A 59 -8.13 2.17 -6.60
C ALA A 59 -7.04 2.21 -5.50
N PHE A 60 -7.28 2.95 -4.40
CA PHE A 60 -6.38 2.99 -3.25
C PHE A 60 -6.26 1.63 -2.57
N VAL A 61 -7.39 0.97 -2.25
CA VAL A 61 -7.41 -0.37 -1.63
C VAL A 61 -6.69 -1.39 -2.51
N ALA A 62 -6.93 -1.35 -3.82
CA ALA A 62 -6.23 -2.23 -4.76
C ALA A 62 -4.72 -1.99 -4.78
N HIS A 63 -4.28 -0.73 -4.72
CA HIS A 63 -2.86 -0.40 -4.61
C HIS A 63 -2.26 -0.89 -3.29
N ALA A 64 -2.94 -0.65 -2.16
CA ALA A 64 -2.50 -1.07 -0.84
C ALA A 64 -2.37 -2.59 -0.74
N ARG A 65 -3.34 -3.36 -1.27
CA ARG A 65 -3.25 -4.83 -1.35
C ARG A 65 -2.05 -5.30 -2.18
N ASN A 66 -1.77 -4.66 -3.31
CA ASN A 66 -0.59 -4.98 -4.11
C ASN A 66 0.72 -4.69 -3.38
N LEU A 67 0.75 -3.64 -2.57
CA LEU A 67 1.90 -3.34 -1.72
C LEU A 67 2.04 -4.37 -0.59
N LEU A 68 0.95 -4.77 0.06
CA LEU A 68 0.95 -5.81 1.10
C LEU A 68 1.57 -7.11 0.60
N ILE A 69 1.18 -7.61 -0.57
CA ILE A 69 1.76 -8.82 -1.19
C ILE A 69 3.29 -8.70 -1.33
N ARG A 70 3.78 -7.51 -1.69
CA ARG A 70 5.22 -7.27 -1.79
C ARG A 70 5.87 -7.29 -0.41
N LEU A 71 5.24 -6.73 0.61
CA LEU A 71 5.76 -6.71 1.98
C LEU A 71 5.77 -8.12 2.60
N GLU A 72 4.73 -8.91 2.39
CA GLU A 72 4.66 -10.32 2.81
C GLU A 72 5.82 -11.14 2.21
N SER A 73 6.23 -10.85 0.98
CA SER A 73 7.39 -11.51 0.37
C SER A 73 8.75 -11.17 1.01
N LEU A 74 8.79 -10.21 1.94
CA LEU A 74 9.99 -9.73 2.63
C LEU A 74 10.06 -10.13 4.11
N ALA A 75 8.93 -10.57 4.68
CA ALA A 75 8.81 -11.08 6.04
C ALA A 75 9.41 -12.48 6.14
#